data_AF-A0A151LVK4-F1
#
_entry.id   AF-A0A151LVK4-F1
#
_cell.length_a   1.000
_cell.length_b   1.000
_cell.length_c   1.000
_cell.angle_alpha   90.00
_cell.angle_beta   90.00
_cell.angle_gamma   90.00
#
_symmetry.space_group_name_H-M   'P 1'
#
loop_
_entity.id
_entity.type
_entity.pdbx_description
1 polymer ?
#
loop_
_entity_poly.entity_id
_entity_poly.type
_entity_poly.pdbx_seq_one_letter_code
_entity_poly.pdbx_strand_id
1 'polypeptide(L)'
;MIKINLFNYNTATSCYGNFFILKRYKSHINSVSILQQFYNRLPIRKKYIKAIKKGTLIWDKGQVKIPPLKIEGYDPPKKCLSPLVKNRNNQYRGKFENLKSHRVEFQD
;
A
#
# COMPACT_ATOMS: atom_id res chain seq x y z
N MET A 1 -72.95 27.01 -22.66
CA MET A 1 -72.68 25.66 -23.23
C MET A 1 -71.36 25.16 -22.64
N ILE A 2 -71.42 24.38 -21.56
CA ILE A 2 -70.25 23.96 -20.77
C ILE A 2 -70.09 22.45 -20.96
N LYS A 3 -68.96 22.01 -21.53
CA LYS A 3 -68.60 20.60 -21.71
C LYS A 3 -68.00 20.07 -20.41
N ILE A 4 -68.68 19.10 -19.78
CA ILE A 4 -68.15 18.34 -18.66
C ILE A 4 -67.51 17.08 -19.24
N ASN A 5 -66.18 17.00 -19.21
CA ASN A 5 -65.46 15.77 -19.56
C ASN A 5 -65.55 14.80 -18.38
N LEU A 6 -66.19 13.65 -18.58
CA LEU A 6 -66.14 12.53 -17.64
C LEU A 6 -64.72 11.99 -17.57
N PHE A 7 -64.12 12.08 -16.38
CA PHE A 7 -62.89 11.38 -16.04
C PHE A 7 -63.14 9.87 -16.04
N ASN A 8 -62.46 9.13 -16.93
CA ASN A 8 -62.40 7.67 -16.89
C ASN A 8 -61.49 7.23 -15.73
N TYR A 9 -62.09 6.76 -14.65
CA TYR A 9 -61.40 6.05 -13.57
C TYR A 9 -61.23 4.58 -13.96
N ASN A 10 -60.11 4.24 -14.59
CA ASN A 10 -59.74 2.85 -14.80
C ASN A 10 -58.88 2.37 -13.61
N THR A 11 -59.59 1.74 -12.67
CA THR A 11 -59.21 0.53 -11.93
C THR A 11 -57.74 0.37 -11.55
N ALA A 12 -57.48 0.61 -10.25
CA ALA A 12 -56.34 0.07 -9.54
C ALA A 12 -56.28 -1.45 -9.72
N THR A 13 -55.21 -1.94 -10.34
CA THR A 13 -54.77 -3.33 -10.17
C THR A 13 -53.53 -3.31 -9.29
N SER A 14 -53.69 -3.80 -8.06
CA SER A 14 -52.60 -3.92 -7.10
C SER A 14 -51.60 -4.95 -7.64
N CYS A 15 -50.51 -4.48 -8.22
CA CYS A 15 -49.35 -5.32 -8.45
C CYS A 15 -48.53 -5.34 -7.16
N TYR A 16 -48.93 -6.22 -6.23
CA TYR A 16 -48.01 -6.74 -5.20
C TYR A 16 -46.95 -7.58 -5.92
N GLY A 17 -46.00 -6.90 -6.55
CA GLY A 17 -44.81 -7.50 -7.11
C GLY A 17 -43.92 -7.92 -5.96
N ASN A 18 -43.83 -9.23 -5.74
CA ASN A 18 -42.92 -9.87 -4.80
C ASN A 18 -41.59 -9.12 -4.72
N PHE A 19 -41.32 -8.50 -3.57
CA PHE A 19 -39.96 -8.11 -3.20
C PHE A 19 -39.17 -9.40 -2.99
N PHE A 20 -38.72 -10.00 -4.10
CA PHE A 20 -37.63 -10.95 -4.07
C PHE A 20 -36.44 -10.18 -3.50
N ILE A 21 -36.19 -10.37 -2.21
CA ILE A 21 -34.90 -10.07 -1.61
C ILE A 21 -33.93 -11.03 -2.30
N LEU A 22 -33.45 -10.63 -3.48
CA LEU A 22 -32.34 -11.28 -4.14
C LEU A 22 -31.18 -11.14 -3.16
N LYS A 23 -30.89 -12.24 -2.45
CA LYS A 23 -29.68 -12.37 -1.64
C LYS A 23 -28.52 -12.26 -2.62
N ARG A 24 -28.02 -11.05 -2.82
CA ARG A 24 -26.88 -10.79 -3.72
C ARG A 24 -25.67 -11.45 -3.07
N TYR A 25 -25.36 -12.67 -3.51
CA TYR A 25 -24.08 -13.28 -3.23
C TYR A 25 -23.02 -12.40 -3.89
N LYS A 26 -22.02 -11.98 -3.11
CA LYS A 26 -20.95 -11.09 -3.56
C LYS A 26 -20.16 -11.81 -4.66
N SER A 27 -20.44 -11.49 -5.92
CA SER A 27 -19.72 -12.08 -7.05
C SER A 27 -18.29 -11.54 -7.07
N HIS A 28 -17.32 -12.44 -7.27
CA HIS A 28 -15.89 -12.08 -7.30
C HIS A 28 -15.52 -11.14 -8.46
N ILE A 29 -16.45 -10.92 -9.40
CA ILE A 29 -16.30 -10.11 -10.62
C ILE A 29 -15.77 -8.70 -10.33
N ASN A 30 -16.21 -8.10 -9.22
CA ASN A 30 -15.76 -6.76 -8.78
C ASN A 30 -15.01 -6.78 -7.45
N SER A 31 -14.54 -7.96 -7.03
CA SER A 31 -13.86 -8.11 -5.75
C SER A 31 -12.36 -7.87 -5.91
N VAL A 32 -11.82 -6.95 -5.11
CA VAL A 32 -10.39 -6.71 -4.99
C VAL A 32 -9.89 -7.43 -3.75
N SER A 33 -8.71 -8.05 -3.79
CA SER A 33 -8.13 -8.70 -2.59
C SER A 33 -7.98 -7.69 -1.45
N ILE A 34 -8.12 -8.13 -0.19
CA ILE A 34 -7.99 -7.23 0.98
C ILE A 34 -6.66 -6.48 0.96
N LEU A 35 -5.59 -7.15 0.53
CA LEU A 35 -4.27 -6.56 0.37
C LEU A 35 -4.24 -5.47 -0.71
N GLN A 36 -4.90 -5.71 -1.85
CA GLN A 36 -4.99 -4.70 -2.90
C GLN A 36 -5.90 -3.53 -2.50
N GLN A 37 -6.97 -3.77 -1.73
CA GLN A 37 -7.79 -2.71 -1.13
C GLN A 37 -6.96 -1.85 -0.17
N PHE A 38 -6.10 -2.45 0.66
CA PHE A 38 -5.17 -1.73 1.52
C PHE A 38 -4.29 -0.78 0.72
N TYR A 39 -3.64 -1.29 -0.35
CA TYR A 39 -2.78 -0.45 -1.20
C TYR A 39 -3.53 0.67 -1.91
N ASN A 40 -4.77 0.42 -2.35
CA ASN A 40 -5.59 1.42 -3.01
C ASN A 40 -6.02 2.57 -2.07
N ARG A 41 -6.05 2.33 -0.75
CA ARG A 41 -6.39 3.34 0.26
C ARG A 41 -5.22 4.26 0.64
N LEU A 42 -3.99 3.91 0.29
CA LEU A 42 -2.82 4.71 0.66
C LEU A 42 -2.81 6.04 -0.11
N PRO A 43 -2.73 7.20 0.56
CA PRO A 43 -2.76 8.53 -0.08
C PRO A 43 -1.38 8.91 -0.66
N ILE A 44 -0.77 8.01 -1.43
CA ILE A 44 0.57 8.18 -2.01
C ILE A 44 0.58 7.87 -3.50
N ARG A 45 1.58 8.41 -4.19
CA ARG A 45 1.76 8.18 -5.63
C ARG A 45 1.98 6.70 -5.94
N LYS A 46 1.45 6.24 -7.09
CA LYS A 46 1.56 4.84 -7.57
C LYS A 46 2.99 4.29 -7.58
N LYS A 47 4.00 5.13 -7.82
CA LYS A 47 5.42 4.74 -7.78
C LYS A 47 5.84 4.17 -6.41
N TYR A 48 5.37 4.77 -5.32
CA TYR A 48 5.69 4.32 -3.97
C TYR A 48 4.88 3.09 -3.59
N ILE A 49 3.61 3.01 -4.00
CA ILE A 49 2.79 1.81 -3.85
C ILE A 49 3.47 0.61 -4.53
N LYS A 50 4.02 0.79 -5.74
CA LYS A 50 4.77 -0.25 -6.45
C LYS A 50 6.03 -0.69 -5.69
N ALA A 51 6.77 0.27 -5.11
CA ALA A 51 7.96 -0.03 -4.31
C ALA A 51 7.62 -0.76 -3.00
N ILE A 52 6.52 -0.39 -2.34
CA ILE A 52 6.03 -1.06 -1.13
C ILE A 52 5.56 -2.48 -1.45
N LYS A 53 4.80 -2.66 -2.54
CA LYS A 53 4.41 -4.00 -3.03
C LYS A 53 5.61 -4.88 -3.34
N LYS A 54 6.71 -4.30 -3.83
CA LYS A 54 7.96 -5.00 -4.11
C LYS A 54 8.75 -5.33 -2.82
N GLY A 55 8.45 -4.68 -1.69
CA GLY A 55 9.19 -4.81 -0.44
C GLY A 55 10.45 -3.91 -0.36
N THR A 56 10.63 -2.97 -1.28
CA THR A 56 11.79 -2.06 -1.28
C THR A 56 11.62 -0.89 -0.31
N LEU A 57 10.36 -0.47 -0.06
CA LEU A 57 10.01 0.63 0.84
C LEU A 57 8.89 0.16 1.78
N ILE A 58 8.76 0.81 2.93
CA ILE A 58 7.72 0.54 3.92
C ILE A 58 6.82 1.77 4.04
N TRP A 59 5.52 1.53 4.20
CA TRP A 59 4.58 2.56 4.65
C TRP A 59 4.42 2.45 6.16
N ASP A 60 4.88 3.45 6.90
CA ASP A 60 4.82 3.47 8.35
C ASP A 60 4.43 4.87 8.86
N LYS A 61 3.49 4.94 9.81
CA LYS A 61 3.02 6.18 10.46
C LYS A 61 2.71 7.34 9.48
N GLY A 62 2.13 7.02 8.31
CA GLY A 62 1.76 8.05 7.33
C GLY A 62 2.89 8.51 6.40
N GLN A 63 4.06 7.85 6.44
CA GLN A 63 5.21 8.20 5.63
C GLN A 63 5.82 6.97 4.93
N VAL A 64 6.38 7.19 3.74
CA VAL A 64 7.19 6.18 3.04
C VAL A 64 8.61 6.22 3.61
N LYS A 65 9.07 5.09 4.16
CA LYS A 65 10.39 4.94 4.78
C LYS A 65 11.20 3.85 4.10
N ILE A 66 12.52 3.94 4.25
CA ILE A 66 13.43 2.84 3.92
C ILE A 66 13.27 1.77 5.04
N PRO A 67 13.19 0.47 4.69
CA PRO A 67 13.21 -0.60 5.67
C PRO A 67 14.41 -0.47 6.64
N PRO A 68 14.30 -0.94 7.88
CA PRO A 68 15.46 -0.99 8.77
C PRO A 68 16.54 -1.88 8.13
N LEU A 69 17.76 -1.35 8.06
CA LEU A 69 18.90 -2.02 7.46
C LEU A 69 19.90 -2.40 8.54
N LYS A 70 20.31 -3.66 8.54
CA LYS A 70 21.45 -4.15 9.30
C LYS A 70 22.69 -3.98 8.44
N ILE A 71 23.62 -3.16 8.89
CA ILE A 71 24.89 -2.93 8.20
C ILE A 71 26.00 -3.60 9.01
N GLU A 72 26.65 -4.58 8.41
CA GLU A 72 27.77 -5.32 9.00
C GLU A 72 29.09 -5.05 8.28
N GLY A 73 30.20 -5.39 8.95
CA GLY A 73 31.54 -5.17 8.43
C GLY A 73 32.07 -3.78 8.71
N TYR A 74 33.19 -3.43 8.08
CA TYR A 74 33.94 -2.22 8.39
C TYR A 74 33.77 -1.16 7.32
N ASP A 75 33.79 0.10 7.75
CA ASP A 75 33.78 1.25 6.85
C ASP A 75 35.12 1.39 6.11
N PRO A 76 35.11 1.95 4.89
CA PRO A 76 36.35 2.22 4.16
C PRO A 76 37.24 3.25 4.90
N PRO A 77 38.54 3.32 4.55
CA PRO A 77 39.47 4.28 5.15
C PRO A 77 38.95 5.72 5.07
N LYS A 78 39.27 6.56 6.06
CA LYS A 78 38.74 7.95 6.16
C LYS A 78 38.99 8.77 4.89
N LYS A 79 40.10 8.51 4.21
CA LYS A 79 40.52 9.18 2.97
C LYS A 79 39.54 8.94 1.80
N CYS A 80 38.82 7.83 1.83
CA CYS A 80 37.84 7.46 0.81
C CYS A 80 36.41 7.87 1.17
N LEU A 81 36.19 8.41 2.37
CA LEU A 81 34.87 8.86 2.83
C LEU A 81 34.61 10.30 2.39
N SER A 82 33.37 10.58 2.01
CA SER A 82 32.93 11.94 1.72
C SER A 82 33.07 12.83 2.96
N PRO A 83 33.51 14.10 2.83
CA PRO A 83 33.60 15.05 3.94
C PRO A 83 32.27 15.35 4.65
N LEU A 84 31.13 14.97 4.05
CA LEU A 84 29.80 15.10 4.65
C LEU A 84 29.45 13.91 5.57
N VAL A 85 30.17 12.80 5.44
CA VAL A 85 29.95 11.54 6.18
C VAL A 85 30.94 11.46 7.35
N LYS A 86 30.98 12.52 8.18
CA LYS A 86 31.98 12.70 9.24
C LYS A 86 31.89 11.71 10.41
N ASN A 87 30.79 10.96 10.53
CA ASN A 87 30.46 10.22 11.75
C ASN A 87 30.56 8.69 11.63
N ARG A 88 31.29 8.17 10.62
CA ARG A 88 31.51 6.73 10.46
C ARG A 88 32.81 6.31 11.14
N ASN A 89 32.68 5.73 12.34
CA ASN A 89 33.80 5.28 13.18
C ASN A 89 34.04 3.76 13.15
N ASN A 90 33.33 2.99 12.32
CA ASN A 90 33.46 1.54 12.29
C ASN A 90 34.61 1.07 11.40
N GLN A 91 35.79 1.68 11.58
CA GLN A 91 36.99 1.30 10.83
C GLN A 91 37.66 0.11 11.47
N TYR A 92 38.13 -0.81 10.62
CA TYR A 92 38.84 -1.97 11.09
C TYR A 92 40.17 -1.60 11.75
N ARG A 93 40.41 -2.13 12.95
CA ARG A 93 41.67 -1.93 13.72
C ARG A 93 42.35 -3.24 14.13
N GLY A 94 41.82 -4.39 13.71
CA GLY A 94 42.31 -5.72 14.09
C GLY A 94 43.30 -6.33 13.09
N LYS A 95 43.64 -7.61 13.28
CA LYS A 95 44.48 -8.39 12.36
C LYS A 95 43.76 -8.67 11.04
N PHE A 96 44.46 -8.71 9.91
CA PHE A 96 43.83 -8.93 8.59
C PHE A 96 42.87 -10.14 8.53
N GLU A 97 43.18 -11.22 9.25
CA GLU A 97 42.37 -12.44 9.33
C GLU A 97 40.92 -12.24 9.80
N ASN A 98 40.65 -11.26 10.68
CA ASN A 98 39.28 -10.99 11.16
C ASN A 98 38.58 -9.86 10.37
N LEU A 99 39.17 -9.40 9.26
CA LEU A 99 38.56 -8.39 8.40
C LEU A 99 37.33 -8.98 7.70
N LYS A 100 36.15 -8.44 8.02
CA LYS A 100 34.90 -8.79 7.35
C LYS A 100 34.57 -7.75 6.28
N SER A 101 34.08 -8.22 5.12
CA SER A 101 33.57 -7.35 4.08
C SER A 101 32.31 -6.61 4.54
N HIS A 102 32.07 -5.43 3.96
CA HIS A 102 30.86 -4.67 4.20
C HIS A 102 29.64 -5.43 3.65
N ARG A 103 28.61 -5.62 4.46
CA ARG A 103 27.37 -6.30 4.08
C ARG A 103 26.18 -5.45 4.54
N VAL A 104 25.15 -5.38 3.72
CA VAL A 104 23.90 -4.67 4.03
C VAL A 104 22.76 -5.65 3.85
N GLU A 105 22.05 -5.90 4.94
CA GLU A 105 20.93 -6.83 5.01
C GLU A 105 19.71 -6.12 5.58
N PHE A 106 18.52 -6.66 5.33
CA PHE A 106 17.32 -6.17 6.02
C PHE A 106 17.38 -6.63 7.48
N GLN A 107 17.00 -5.75 8.40
CA GLN A 107 16.90 -6.10 9.80
C GLN A 107 15.56 -6.79 10.04
N ASP A 108 15.59 -8.06 10.47
CA ASP A 108 14.42 -8.85 10.88
C ASP A 108 13.85 -8.38 12.22
#